data_AF-X1ID19-F1
#
_entry.id   AF-X1ID19-F1
#
_cell.length_a   1.000
_cell.length_b   1.000
_cell.length_c   1.000
_cell.angle_alpha   90.00
_cell.angle_beta   90.00
_cell.angle_gamma   90.00
#
_symmetry.space_group_name_H-M   'P 1'
#
loop_
_entity.id
_entity.type
_entity.pdbx_description
1 polymer ?
#
loop_
_entity_poly.entity_id
_entity_poly.type
_entity_poly.pdbx_seq_one_letter_code
_entity_poly.pdbx_strand_id
1 'polypeptide(L)'
;MLLGIFIGYKLCVIDGDYEKEDSVKVRQYNYLLESLAQRCSCEEINIADMSVATQKILREKYGKEVKIITLLEAANEDLAYGCSKDDFAKYMMLAIQFLK
;
A
#
# COMPACT_ATOMS: atom_id res chain seq x y z
N MET A 1 40.32 -17.57 -7.68
CA MET A 1 39.57 -17.38 -6.41
C MET A 1 38.70 -16.15 -6.60
N LEU A 2 37.44 -16.35 -7.02
CA LEU A 2 36.52 -15.25 -7.33
C LEU A 2 36.01 -14.66 -6.01
N LEU A 3 36.33 -13.39 -5.78
CA LEU A 3 35.75 -12.57 -4.72
C LEU A 3 34.23 -12.52 -4.92
N GLY A 4 33.48 -13.19 -4.03
CA GLY A 4 32.03 -13.07 -3.96
C GLY A 4 31.67 -11.66 -3.50
N ILE A 5 31.34 -10.79 -4.45
CA ILE A 5 30.76 -9.48 -4.15
C ILE A 5 29.34 -9.75 -3.62
N PHE A 6 29.18 -9.76 -2.29
CA PHE A 6 27.86 -9.62 -1.68
C PHE A 6 27.41 -8.17 -1.90
N ILE A 7 26.63 -7.94 -2.95
CA ILE A 7 25.92 -6.66 -3.06
C ILE A 7 24.69 -6.78 -2.16
N GLY A 8 24.81 -6.27 -0.92
CA GLY A 8 23.72 -6.22 0.05
C GLY A 8 22.65 -5.21 -0.38
N TYR A 9 21.87 -5.55 -1.40
CA TYR A 9 20.66 -4.80 -1.71
C TYR A 9 19.61 -5.11 -0.64
N LYS A 10 19.10 -4.07 0.04
CA LYS A 10 17.86 -4.20 0.79
C LYS A 10 16.73 -4.36 -0.24
N LEU A 11 16.07 -5.51 -0.20
CA LEU A 11 14.94 -5.81 -1.07
C LEU A 11 13.64 -5.54 -0.30
N CYS A 12 12.71 -4.86 -0.95
CA CYS A 12 11.35 -4.66 -0.48
C CYS A 12 10.41 -5.62 -1.22
N VAL A 13 9.34 -6.07 -0.58
CA VAL A 13 8.30 -6.87 -1.26
C VAL A 13 7.04 -6.03 -1.39
N ILE A 14 6.60 -5.77 -2.62
CA ILE A 14 5.37 -5.03 -2.91
C ILE A 14 4.56 -5.81 -3.95
N ASP A 15 3.31 -6.13 -3.61
CA ASP A 15 2.43 -6.96 -4.44
C ASP A 15 2.98 -8.35 -4.77
N GLY A 16 3.85 -8.89 -3.90
CA GLY A 16 4.49 -10.19 -4.10
C GLY A 16 5.78 -10.14 -4.94
N ASP A 17 6.12 -8.99 -5.51
CA ASP A 17 7.35 -8.78 -6.27
C ASP A 17 8.48 -8.21 -5.40
N TYR A 18 9.70 -8.69 -5.63
CA TYR A 18 10.90 -8.11 -5.01
C TYR A 18 11.36 -6.88 -5.76
N GLU A 19 11.44 -5.76 -5.05
CA GLU A 19 11.83 -4.46 -5.57
C GLU A 19 13.11 -3.96 -4.89
N LYS A 20 13.90 -3.18 -5.64
CA LYS A 20 15.01 -2.43 -5.04
C LYS A 20 14.46 -1.29 -4.20
N GLU A 21 15.09 -1.02 -3.05
CA GLU A 21 14.71 0.07 -2.14
C GLU A 21 14.61 1.44 -2.84
N ASP A 22 15.47 1.73 -3.81
CA ASP A 22 15.51 2.99 -4.56
C ASP A 22 14.66 2.97 -5.85
N SER A 23 13.93 1.89 -6.11
CA SER A 23 13.07 1.76 -7.28
C SER A 23 11.97 2.83 -7.28
N VAL A 24 11.47 3.15 -8.48
CA VAL A 24 10.36 4.09 -8.64
C VAL A 24 9.11 3.59 -7.90
N LYS A 25 8.86 2.27 -7.92
CA LYS A 25 7.70 1.63 -7.28
C LYS A 25 7.76 1.77 -5.75
N VAL A 26 8.92 1.54 -5.12
CA VAL A 26 9.09 1.73 -3.68
C VAL A 26 8.93 3.20 -3.29
N ARG A 27 9.53 4.12 -4.05
CA ARG A 27 9.38 5.56 -3.81
C ARG A 27 7.93 6.03 -3.92
N GLN A 28 7.20 5.55 -4.93
CA GLN A 28 5.79 5.85 -5.12
C GLN A 28 4.94 5.30 -3.96
N TYR A 29 5.19 4.06 -3.55
CA TYR A 29 4.51 3.45 -2.40
C TYR A 29 4.74 4.26 -1.11
N ASN A 30 5.99 4.61 -0.80
CA ASN A 30 6.32 5.42 0.37
C ASN A 30 5.65 6.80 0.32
N TYR A 31 5.68 7.45 -0.84
CA TYR A 31 5.00 8.74 -1.03
C TYR A 31 3.48 8.64 -0.74
N LEU A 32 2.81 7.58 -1.22
CA LEU A 32 1.38 7.40 -0.98
C LEU A 32 1.07 7.15 0.50
N LEU A 33 1.89 6.32 1.18
CA LEU A 33 1.76 6.10 2.61
C LEU A 33 1.93 7.40 3.41
N GLU A 34 3.00 8.14 3.15
CA GLU A 34 3.27 9.41 3.82
C GLU A 34 2.14 10.43 3.56
N SER A 35 1.67 10.54 2.31
CA SER A 35 0.61 11.48 1.95
C SER A 35 -0.71 11.17 2.67
N LEU A 36 -1.12 9.90 2.66
CA LEU A 36 -2.34 9.45 3.33
C LEU A 36 -2.23 9.53 4.86
N ALA A 37 -1.07 9.18 5.41
CA ALA A 37 -0.78 9.29 6.84
C ALA A 37 -0.92 10.75 7.32
N GLN A 38 -0.33 11.69 6.58
CA GLN A 38 -0.46 13.12 6.85
C GLN A 38 -1.90 13.61 6.73
N ARG A 39 -2.60 13.25 5.65
CA ARG A 39 -3.99 13.68 5.44
C ARG A 39 -4.94 13.14 6.49
N CYS A 40 -4.76 11.88 6.87
CA CYS A 40 -5.64 11.18 7.78
C CYS A 40 -5.23 11.28 9.26
N SER A 41 -4.18 12.07 9.55
CA SER A 41 -3.59 12.25 10.89
C SER A 41 -3.35 10.91 11.61
N CYS A 42 -2.77 9.95 10.90
CA CYS A 42 -2.53 8.60 11.42
C CYS A 42 -1.18 8.06 10.95
N GLU A 43 -0.66 7.04 11.64
CA GLU A 43 0.65 6.47 11.30
C GLU A 43 0.57 5.66 9.98
N GLU A 44 1.63 5.72 9.18
CA GLU A 44 1.77 4.99 7.90
C GLU A 44 1.49 3.49 8.05
N ILE A 45 1.88 2.89 9.18
CA ILE A 45 1.63 1.46 9.46
C ILE A 45 0.13 1.14 9.47
N ASN A 46 -0.72 2.05 9.97
CA ASN A 46 -2.16 1.84 9.97
C ASN A 46 -2.73 1.85 8.54
N ILE A 47 -2.25 2.77 7.70
CA ILE A 47 -2.63 2.85 6.28
C ILE A 47 -2.21 1.57 5.55
N ALA A 48 -0.97 1.13 5.76
CA ALA A 48 -0.43 -0.09 5.18
C ALA A 48 -1.23 -1.33 5.60
N ASP A 49 -1.46 -1.53 6.90
CA ASP A 49 -2.18 -2.69 7.44
C ASP A 49 -3.61 -2.78 6.91
N MET A 50 -4.34 -1.65 6.88
CA MET A 50 -5.70 -1.61 6.35
C MET A 50 -5.75 -1.89 4.85
N SER A 51 -4.75 -1.44 4.09
CA SER A 51 -4.65 -1.67 2.65
C SER A 51 -4.32 -3.13 2.33
N VAL A 52 -3.37 -3.74 3.07
CA VAL A 52 -3.04 -5.17 2.96
C VAL A 52 -4.24 -6.04 3.34
N ALA A 53 -4.94 -5.69 4.42
CA ALA A 53 -6.14 -6.42 4.84
C ALA A 53 -7.23 -6.38 3.75
N THR A 54 -7.42 -5.23 3.11
CA THR A 54 -8.37 -5.06 2.02
C THR A 54 -8.01 -5.89 0.80
N GLN A 55 -6.77 -5.81 0.33
CA GLN A 55 -6.24 -6.63 -0.75
C GLN A 55 -6.43 -8.13 -0.44
N LYS A 56 -6.13 -8.55 0.79
CA LYS A 56 -6.27 -9.93 1.23
C LYS A 56 -7.71 -10.41 1.18
N ILE A 57 -8.67 -9.62 1.68
CA ILE A 57 -10.10 -9.94 1.63
C ILE A 57 -10.56 -10.08 0.17
N LEU A 58 -10.20 -9.14 -0.70
CA LEU A 58 -10.55 -9.17 -2.12
C LEU A 58 -10.04 -10.43 -2.81
N ARG A 59 -8.79 -10.80 -2.56
CA ARG A 59 -8.19 -12.01 -3.12
C ARG A 59 -8.83 -13.28 -2.57
N GLU A 60 -8.90 -13.41 -1.24
CA GLU A 60 -9.26 -14.68 -0.60
C GLU A 60 -10.76 -14.96 -0.61
N LYS A 61 -11.60 -13.93 -0.46
CA LYS A 61 -13.06 -14.11 -0.41
C LYS A 61 -13.73 -13.98 -1.77
N TYR A 62 -13.16 -13.18 -2.66
CA TYR A 62 -13.81 -12.81 -3.93
C TYR A 62 -12.98 -13.16 -5.18
N GLY A 63 -11.77 -13.69 -5.01
CA GLY A 63 -10.89 -14.04 -6.15
C GLY A 63 -10.40 -12.84 -6.94
N LYS A 64 -10.40 -11.64 -6.35
CA LYS A 64 -10.04 -10.38 -6.99
C LYS A 64 -8.61 -10.00 -6.64
N GLU A 65 -7.71 -10.07 -7.61
CA GLU A 65 -6.34 -9.60 -7.45
C GLU A 65 -6.24 -8.10 -7.74
N VAL A 66 -6.05 -7.32 -6.69
CA VAL A 66 -5.89 -5.86 -6.76
C VAL A 66 -4.52 -5.51 -6.20
N LYS A 67 -3.74 -4.70 -6.93
CA LYS A 67 -2.44 -4.22 -6.47
C LYS A 67 -2.63 -3.21 -5.33
N ILE A 68 -1.78 -3.29 -4.31
CA ILE A 68 -1.87 -2.40 -3.14
C ILE A 68 -1.64 -0.95 -3.53
N ILE A 69 -0.74 -0.70 -4.49
CA ILE A 69 -0.51 0.64 -5.03
C ILE A 69 -1.80 1.21 -5.61
N THR A 70 -2.58 0.41 -6.35
CA THR A 70 -3.86 0.85 -6.92
C THR A 70 -4.88 1.23 -5.83
N LEU A 71 -4.92 0.49 -4.71
CA LEU A 71 -5.78 0.86 -3.58
C LEU A 71 -5.36 2.19 -2.94
N LEU A 72 -4.05 2.38 -2.77
CA LEU A 72 -3.48 3.59 -2.17
C LEU A 72 -3.63 4.82 -3.09
N GLU A 73 -3.44 4.66 -4.40
CA GLU A 73 -3.66 5.72 -5.39
C GLU A 73 -5.12 6.18 -5.37
N ALA A 74 -6.06 5.24 -5.46
CA ALA A 74 -7.49 5.57 -5.42
C ALA A 74 -7.86 6.28 -4.12
N ALA A 75 -7.38 5.79 -2.97
CA ALA A 75 -7.61 6.47 -1.69
C ALA A 75 -6.99 7.87 -1.65
N ASN A 76 -5.82 8.07 -2.26
CA ASN A 76 -5.15 9.37 -2.29
C ASN A 76 -5.80 10.35 -3.27
N GLU A 77 -6.53 9.87 -4.27
CA GLU A 77 -7.37 10.70 -5.16
C GLU A 77 -8.68 11.11 -4.47
N ASP A 78 -9.33 10.18 -3.77
CA ASP A 78 -10.68 10.38 -3.24
C ASP A 78 -10.72 11.00 -1.84
N LEU A 79 -9.71 10.77 -1.00
CA LEU A 79 -9.70 11.28 0.38
C LEU A 79 -9.15 12.71 0.46
N ALA A 80 -10.00 13.61 0.96
CA ALA A 80 -9.66 14.99 1.22
C ALA A 80 -8.69 15.17 2.41
N TYR A 81 -8.03 16.32 2.46
CA TYR A 81 -7.25 16.74 3.63
C TYR A 81 -8.14 16.84 4.88
N GLY A 82 -7.63 16.35 6.01
CA GLY A 82 -8.37 16.32 7.27
C GLY A 82 -9.27 15.10 7.43
N CYS A 83 -9.11 14.06 6.59
CA CYS A 83 -9.67 12.75 6.89
C CYS A 83 -9.18 12.25 8.25
N SER A 84 -9.91 11.30 8.82
CA SER A 84 -9.44 10.54 9.97
C SER A 84 -8.98 9.15 9.55
N LYS A 85 -8.29 8.45 10.46
CA LYS A 85 -8.05 7.01 10.35
C LYS A 85 -9.34 6.23 10.05
N ASP A 86 -10.46 6.62 10.66
CA ASP A 86 -11.74 5.94 10.48
C ASP A 86 -12.33 6.18 9.08
N ASP A 87 -12.07 7.34 8.48
CA ASP A 87 -12.51 7.63 7.11
C ASP A 87 -11.71 6.82 6.10
N PHE A 88 -10.41 6.64 6.33
CA PHE A 88 -9.61 5.70 5.55
C PHE A 88 -10.12 4.25 5.69
N ALA A 89 -10.43 3.82 6.92
CA ALA A 89 -11.00 2.49 7.15
C ALA A 89 -12.34 2.30 6.43
N LYS A 90 -13.23 3.30 6.47
CA LYS A 90 -14.49 3.30 5.71
C LYS A 90 -14.25 3.23 4.22
N TYR A 91 -13.28 3.99 3.70
CA TYR A 91 -12.93 3.95 2.29
C TYR A 91 -12.48 2.55 1.86
N MET A 92 -11.64 1.89 2.66
CA MET A 92 -11.22 0.51 2.41
C MET A 92 -12.38 -0.48 2.43
N MET A 93 -13.35 -0.31 3.33
CA MET A 93 -14.59 -1.12 3.29
C MET A 93 -15.42 -0.87 2.02
N LEU A 94 -15.50 0.38 1.55
CA LEU A 94 -16.19 0.71 0.29
C LEU A 94 -15.47 0.06 -0.89
N ALA A 95 -14.13 0.12 -0.94
CA ALA A 95 -13.35 -0.56 -1.97
C ALA A 95 -13.66 -2.06 -2.02
N ILE A 96 -13.79 -2.73 -0.87
CA ILE A 96 -14.25 -4.13 -0.81
C ILE A 96 -15.65 -4.30 -1.41
N GLN A 97 -16.58 -3.40 -1.11
CA GLN A 97 -17.96 -3.50 -1.60
C GLN A 97 -18.09 -3.27 -3.10
N PHE A 98 -17.28 -2.39 -3.69
CA PHE A 98 -17.29 -2.10 -5.12
C PHE A 98 -16.52 -3.12 -5.95
N LEU A 99 -15.46 -3.71 -5.40
CA LEU A 99 -14.57 -4.59 -6.15
C LEU A 99 -14.90 -6.08 -6.00
N LYS A 100 -15.70 -6.47 -4.99
CA LYS A 100 -16.13 -7.87 -4.79
C LYS A 100 -16.90 -8.45 -5.98
#